data_AF-A0A2N2NTP2-F1
#
_entry.id   AF-A0A2N2NTP2-F1
#
_cell.length_a   1.000
_cell.length_b   1.000
_cell.length_c   1.000
_cell.angle_alpha   90.00
_cell.angle_beta   90.00
_cell.angle_gamma   90.00
#
_symmetry.space_group_name_H-M   'P 1'
#
loop_
_entity.id
_entity.type
_entity.pdbx_description
1 polymer ?
#
loop_
_entity_poly.entity_id
_entity_poly.type
_entity_poly.pdbx_seq_one_letter_code
_entity_poly.pdbx_strand_id
1 'polypeptide(L)' 'MPRKNSPTKPVRSFRLSYECIRQLKDLAGNMGRSEGDVVEVSIDRMYREELRFGNLMIGEGGKPEDSYKAESQEE' A
#
# COMPACT_ATOMS: atom_id res chain seq x y z
N MET A 1 11.85 14.29 35.56
CA MET A 1 11.47 14.25 34.13
C MET A 1 10.00 13.88 34.01
N PRO A 2 9.18 14.59 33.21
CA PRO A 2 7.78 14.24 33.03
C PRO A 2 7.70 12.93 32.23
N ARG A 3 7.10 11.89 32.80
CA ARG A 3 6.82 10.63 32.11
C ARG A 3 5.59 10.81 31.26
N LYS A 4 5.75 10.82 29.93
CA LYS A 4 4.64 10.87 28.98
C LYS A 4 3.98 9.49 28.96
N ASN A 5 2.71 9.38 29.35
CA ASN A 5 1.91 8.15 29.39
C ASN A 5 1.52 7.63 27.99
N SER A 6 2.27 7.98 26.94
CA SER A 6 2.04 7.39 25.62
C SER A 6 2.81 6.07 25.56
N PRO A 7 2.18 4.95 25.18
CA PRO A 7 2.92 3.73 24.87
C PRO A 7 4.03 4.11 23.89
N THR A 8 5.27 3.77 24.22
CA THR A 8 6.46 4.18 23.48
C THR A 8 6.44 3.43 22.14
N LYS A 9 5.66 3.92 21.18
CA LYS A 9 5.59 3.36 19.84
C LYS A 9 7.01 3.35 19.26
N PRO A 10 7.47 2.23 18.68
CA PRO A 10 8.81 2.15 18.12
C PRO A 10 8.93 3.16 16.96
N VAL A 11 9.93 4.02 17.03
CA VAL A 11 10.22 4.98 15.96
C VAL A 11 10.81 4.22 14.78
N ARG A 12 10.19 4.34 13.61
CA ARG A 12 10.68 3.77 12.34
C ARG A 12 10.99 4.89 11.36
N SER A 13 12.11 4.76 10.66
CA SER A 13 12.48 5.64 9.55
C SER A 13 12.19 4.94 8.22
N PHE A 14 11.56 5.67 7.30
CA PHE A 14 11.29 5.20 5.95
C PHE A 14 12.07 6.05 4.95
N ARG A 15 12.58 5.41 3.90
CA ARG A 15 13.13 6.12 2.74
C ARG A 15 12.05 6.15 1.67
N LEU A 16 11.49 7.34 1.45
CA LEU A 16 10.45 7.59 0.47
C LEU A 16 10.97 8.51 -0.63
N SER A 17 10.36 8.43 -1.81
CA SER A 17 10.63 9.38 -2.89
C SER A 17 10.21 10.80 -2.48
N TYR A 18 10.82 11.80 -3.11
CA TYR A 18 10.49 13.20 -2.85
C TYR A 18 9.00 13.52 -3.07
N GLU A 19 8.43 13.01 -4.17
CA GLU A 19 7.02 13.17 -4.50
C GLU A 19 6.10 12.55 -3.44
N CYS A 20 6.45 11.36 -2.93
CA CYS A 20 5.69 10.69 -1.89
C CYS A 20 5.68 11.50 -0.58
N ILE A 21 6.82 12.08 -0.20
CA ILE A 21 6.89 12.96 0.99
C ILE A 21 6.01 14.19 0.80
N ARG A 22 5.98 14.78 -0.39
CA ARG A 22 5.14 15.95 -0.68
C ARG A 22 3.66 15.60 -0.57
N GLN A 23 3.23 14.53 -1.24
CA GLN A 23 1.85 14.06 -1.19
C GLN A 23 1.41 13.70 0.22
N LEU A 24 2.29 13.07 1.01
CA LEU A 24 2.02 12.73 2.40
C LEU A 24 1.78 13.99 3.25
N LYS A 25 2.60 15.02 3.06
CA LYS A 25 2.45 16.31 3.76
C LYS A 25 1.15 17.02 3.40
N ASP A 26 0.84 17.07 2.11
CA ASP A 26 -0.40 17.69 1.62
C ASP A 26 -1.63 16.94 2.17
N LEU A 27 -1.57 15.60 2.18
CA LEU A 27 -2.63 14.74 2.71
C LEU A 27 -2.78 14.91 4.23
N ALA A 28 -1.68 14.93 4.97
CA ALA A 28 -1.68 15.17 6.42
C ALA A 28 -2.25 16.54 6.77
N GLY A 29 -1.88 17.58 6.00
CA GLY A 29 -2.44 18.92 6.13
C GLY A 29 -3.94 18.96 5.87
N ASN A 30 -4.40 18.34 4.78
CA ASN A 30 -5.82 18.27 4.43
C ASN A 30 -6.66 17.51 5.46
N MET A 31 -6.11 16.44 6.05
CA MET A 31 -6.80 15.62 7.04
C MET A 31 -6.72 16.17 8.47
N GLY A 32 -5.87 17.17 8.73
CA GLY A 32 -5.60 17.69 10.08
C GLY A 32 -4.97 16.65 11.00
N ARG A 33 -4.16 15.73 10.44
CA ARG A 33 -3.53 14.61 11.17
C ARG A 33 -2.01 14.71 11.10
N SER A 34 -1.32 13.96 11.95
CA SER A 34 0.14 13.85 11.85
C SER A 34 0.52 12.96 10.67
N GLU A 35 1.68 13.23 10.05
CA GLU A 35 2.24 12.41 8.97
C GLU A 35 2.30 10.92 9.37
N GLY A 36 2.69 10.62 10.62
CA GLY A 36 2.73 9.25 11.14
C GLY A 36 1.37 8.58 11.24
N ASP A 37 0.32 9.31 11.64
CA ASP A 37 -1.06 8.79 11.71
C ASP A 37 -1.58 8.46 10.29
N VAL A 38 -1.27 9.32 9.31
CA VAL A 38 -1.62 9.07 7.90
C VAL A 38 -0.90 7.84 7.36
N VAL A 39 0.39 7.68 7.66
CA VAL A 39 1.15 6.48 7.25
C VAL A 39 0.58 5.21 7.88
N GLU A 40 0.25 5.24 9.18
CA GLU A 40 -0.34 4.09 9.88
C GLU A 40 -1.67 3.68 9.25
N VAL A 41 -2.58 4.64 9.02
CA VAL A 41 -3.87 4.38 8.37
C VAL A 41 -3.70 3.86 6.94
N SER A 42 -2.71 4.38 6.20
CA SER A 42 -2.45 3.94 4.83
C SER A 42 -1.98 2.48 4.80
N ILE A 43 -1.06 2.11 5.70
CA ILE A 43 -0.58 0.73 5.81
C ILE A 43 -1.69 -0.22 6.27
N ASP A 44 -2.51 0.17 7.25
CA ASP A 44 -3.66 -0.63 7.69
C ASP A 44 -4.67 -0.84 6.56
N ARG A 45 -4.99 0.20 5.78
CA ARG A 45 -5.85 0.08 4.60
C ARG A 45 -5.25 -0.83 3.53
N MET A 46 -3.98 -0.64 3.19
CA MET A 46 -3.28 -1.49 2.22
C MET A 46 -3.31 -2.94 2.66
N TYR A 47 -2.96 -3.25 3.92
CA TYR A 47 -2.95 -4.61 4.43
C TYR A 47 -4.36 -5.22 4.46
N ARG A 48 -5.39 -4.44 4.80
CA ARG A 48 -6.80 -4.91 4.74
C ARG A 48 -7.26 -5.14 3.33
N GLU A 49 -6.86 -4.29 2.39
CA GLU A 49 -7.16 -4.46 0.97
C GLU A 49 -6.42 -5.66 0.40
N GLU A 50 -5.16 -5.89 0.77
CA GLU A 50 -4.41 -7.12 0.46
C GLU A 50 -5.10 -8.37 1.03
N LEU A 51 -5.63 -8.34 2.26
CA LEU A 51 -6.41 -9.46 2.78
C LEU A 51 -7.73 -9.67 2.04
N ARG A 52 -8.40 -8.57 1.66
CA ARG A 52 -9.71 -8.60 0.99
C ARG A 52 -9.61 -9.00 -0.49
N PHE A 53 -8.55 -8.59 -1.16
CA PHE A 53 -8.33 -8.74 -2.60
C PHE A 53 -7.09 -9.58 -2.94
N GLY A 54 -6.34 -10.07 -1.97
CA GLY A 54 -5.15 -10.91 -2.18
C GLY A 54 -5.46 -12.23 -2.86
N ASN A 55 -6.67 -12.76 -2.67
CA ASN A 55 -7.15 -13.90 -3.45
C ASN A 55 -7.63 -13.54 -4.88
N LEU A 56 -7.78 -12.25 -5.21
CA LEU A 56 -8.17 -11.78 -6.55
C LEU A 56 -6.97 -11.38 -7.41
N MET A 57 -5.84 -10.99 -6.81
CA MET A 57 -4.62 -10.58 -7.52
C MET A 57 -3.59 -11.70 -7.68
N ILE A 58 -3.65 -12.77 -6.87
CA ILE A 58 -2.93 -14.03 -7.14
C ILE A 58 -3.87 -14.97 -7.93
N GLY A 59 -4.41 -14.43 -9.02
CA GLY A 59 -5.00 -15.19 -10.12
C GLY A 59 -3.97 -15.48 -11.20
N GLU A 60 -2.66 -15.45 -10.89
CA GLU A 60 -1.60 -16.08 -11.69
C GLU A 60 -1.68 -17.61 -11.58
N GLY A 61 -2.86 -18.17 -11.88
CA GLY A 61 -3.04 -19.59 -12.20
C GLY A 61 -3.16 -19.84 -13.70
N GLY A 62 -3.25 -18.78 -14.52
CA GLY A 62 -3.19 -18.86 -15.98
C GLY A 62 -1.75 -18.66 -16.41
N LYS A 63 -1.11 -19.70 -16.94
CA LYS A 63 0.18 -19.55 -17.62
C LYS A 63 0.01 -18.51 -18.74
N PRO A 64 1.03 -17.68 -19.04
CA PRO A 64 0.96 -16.76 -20.18
C PRO A 64 0.76 -17.47 -21.53
N GLU A 65 0.90 -18.80 -21.56
CA GLU A 65 0.61 -19.70 -22.68
C GLU A 65 -0.88 -19.70 -23.10
N ASP A 66 -1.83 -19.39 -22.20
CA ASP A 66 -3.28 -19.40 -22.52
C ASP A 66 -3.77 -18.13 -23.24
N SER A 67 -2.93 -17.09 -23.33
CA SER A 67 -3.31 -15.79 -23.90
C SER A 67 -3.03 -15.66 -25.42
N TYR A 68 -2.45 -16.68 -26.05
CA TYR A 68 -2.16 -16.67 -27.49
C TYR A 68 -3.01 -17.72 -28.23
N LYS A 69 -4.25 -17.36 -28.57
CA LYS A 69 -4.97 -18.06 -29.64
C LYS A 69 -4.46 -17.50 -30.97
N ALA A 70 -3.38 -18.06 -31.47
CA ALA A 70 -3.08 -17.94 -32.90
C ALA A 70 -4.20 -18.72 -33.62
N GLU A 71 -5.02 -18.01 -34.40
CA GLU A 71 -5.97 -18.63 -35.30
C GLU A 71 -5.20 -19.60 -36.20
N SER A 72 -5.39 -20.90 -35.97
CA SER A 72 -4.95 -21.93 -36.89
C SER A 72 -5.73 -21.71 -38.19
N GLN A 73 -5.00 -21.38 -39.25
CA GLN A 73 -5.51 -21.45 -40.62
C GLN A 73 -6.02 -22.89 -40.86
N GLU A 74 -7.34 -23.02 -40.98
CA GLU A 74 -7.95 -24.20 -41.58
C GLU A 74 -7.94 -24.04 -43.11
N GLU A 75 -7.77 -25.19 -43.77
CA GLU A 75 -7.47 -25.46 -45.19
C GLU A 75 -8.30 -24.70 -46.24
#